data_AF-A0A7C3PYL6-F1
#
_entry.id   AF-A0A7C3PYL6-F1
#
_cell.length_a   1.000
_cell.length_b   1.000
_cell.length_c   1.000
_cell.angle_alpha   90.00
_cell.angle_beta   90.00
_cell.angle_gamma   90.00
#
_symmetry.space_group_name_H-M   'P 1'
#
loop_
_entity.id
_entity.type
_entity.pdbx_description
1 polymer ?
#
loop_
_entity_poly.entity_id
_entity_poly.type
_entity_poly.pdbx_seq_one_letter_code
_entity_poly.pdbx_strand_id
1 'polypeptide(L)'
;MSKGNLIGLIIGLALFGALAWFLRAAPDGGSERTPPAERLVKIGINGYFDEPPPPAEWAKFERTIFTTASGLYTEADVKANGNTWPSAKYPENSFPIDLKPRKGDYVDPVLLTRADPKRSWIVNGETYYFACNQSIEEWVLRARNFPGRISPASEFIQD
;
A
#
# COMPACT_ATOMS: atom_id res chain seq x y z
N MET A 1 7.43 -60.47 20.23
CA MET A 1 6.80 -59.25 19.67
C MET A 1 6.13 -59.61 18.36
N SER A 2 4.82 -59.35 18.24
CA SER A 2 4.03 -59.66 17.04
C SER A 2 4.52 -58.86 15.84
N LYS A 3 4.63 -59.49 14.67
CA LYS A 3 5.05 -58.88 13.39
C LYS A 3 4.26 -57.61 13.04
N GLY A 4 3.04 -57.45 13.58
CA GLY A 4 2.21 -56.26 13.40
C GLY A 4 2.77 -54.99 14.06
N ASN A 5 3.47 -55.09 15.19
CA ASN A 5 4.02 -53.91 15.89
C ASN A 5 5.28 -53.35 15.23
N LEU A 6 6.05 -54.20 14.53
CA LEU A 6 7.27 -53.76 13.85
C LEU A 6 6.95 -52.99 12.56
N ILE A 7 5.91 -53.41 11.83
CA ILE A 7 5.47 -52.73 10.60
C ILE A 7 4.86 -51.35 10.93
N GLY A 8 4.06 -51.25 12.01
CA GLY A 8 3.51 -49.97 12.46
C GLY A 8 4.59 -48.96 12.89
N LEU A 9 5.66 -49.42 13.54
CA LEU A 9 6.78 -48.57 13.96
C LEU A 9 7.60 -48.05 12.75
N ILE A 10 7.83 -48.90 11.74
CA ILE A 10 8.58 -48.54 10.53
C ILE A 10 7.79 -47.54 9.67
N ILE A 11 6.48 -47.74 9.52
CA ILE A 11 5.61 -46.80 8.79
C ILE A 11 5.52 -45.46 9.53
N GLY A 12 5.41 -45.48 10.86
CA GLY A 12 5.43 -44.27 11.68
C GLY A 12 6.71 -43.45 11.52
N LEU A 13 7.88 -44.11 11.54
CA LEU A 13 9.18 -43.44 11.34
C LEU A 13 9.35 -42.89 9.93
N ALA A 14 8.89 -43.60 8.90
CA ALA A 14 8.94 -43.13 7.52
C ALA A 14 8.04 -41.91 7.28
N LEU A 15 6.83 -41.88 7.86
CA LEU A 15 5.91 -40.75 7.76
C LEU A 15 6.42 -39.52 8.55
N PHE A 16 7.01 -39.72 9.73
CA PHE A 16 7.65 -38.63 10.47
C PHE A 16 8.90 -38.08 9.77
N GLY A 17 9.70 -38.94 9.15
CA GLY A 17 10.85 -38.51 8.35
C GLY A 17 10.45 -37.71 7.11
N ALA A 18 9.41 -38.15 6.40
CA ALA A 18 8.87 -37.44 5.25
C ALA A 18 8.24 -36.10 5.64
N LEU A 19 7.49 -36.04 6.75
CA LEU A 19 6.89 -34.80 7.24
C LEU A 19 7.96 -33.81 7.73
N ALA A 20 8.99 -34.27 8.43
CA ALA A 20 10.12 -33.43 8.86
C ALA A 20 10.94 -32.91 7.67
N TRP A 21 11.12 -33.72 6.61
CA TRP A 21 11.76 -33.27 5.37
C TRP A 21 10.89 -32.24 4.64
N PHE A 22 9.57 -32.45 4.56
CA PHE A 22 8.64 -31.51 3.93
C PHE A 22 8.55 -30.18 4.68
N LEU A 23 8.55 -30.20 6.02
CA LEU A 23 8.56 -28.98 6.84
C LEU A 23 9.91 -28.24 6.79
N ARG A 24 11.01 -28.94 6.51
CA ARG A 24 12.35 -28.34 6.32
C ARG A 24 12.59 -27.86 4.89
N ALA A 25 11.92 -28.48 3.91
CA ALA A 25 12.01 -28.13 2.48
C ALA A 25 10.90 -27.16 2.03
N ALA A 26 9.93 -26.88 2.89
CA ALA A 26 8.99 -25.79 2.67
C ALA A 26 9.81 -24.50 2.60
N PRO A 27 9.83 -23.81 1.45
CA PRO A 27 10.50 -22.52 1.36
C PRO A 27 9.88 -21.64 2.43
N ASP A 28 10.75 -21.09 3.28
CA ASP A 28 10.48 -19.93 4.11
C ASP A 28 9.69 -18.96 3.24
N GLY A 29 8.43 -18.71 3.61
CA GLY A 29 7.43 -18.01 2.80
C GLY A 29 7.75 -16.54 2.51
N GLY A 30 9.02 -16.16 2.41
CA GLY A 30 9.47 -14.93 1.81
C GLY A 30 9.10 -14.94 0.34
N SER A 31 8.27 -14.00 -0.06
CA SER A 31 8.05 -13.71 -1.48
C SER A 31 9.41 -13.37 -2.10
N GLU A 32 9.90 -14.19 -3.04
CA GLU A 32 11.05 -13.82 -3.86
C GLU A 32 10.65 -12.55 -4.63
N ARG A 33 11.13 -11.40 -4.14
CA ARG A 33 10.85 -10.10 -4.76
C ARG A 33 11.45 -10.12 -6.16
N THR A 34 10.63 -9.80 -7.16
CA THR A 34 11.10 -9.74 -8.55
C THR A 34 12.13 -8.61 -8.73
N PRO A 35 13.04 -8.70 -9.72
CA PRO A 35 14.12 -7.73 -9.92
C PRO A 35 13.69 -6.25 -9.99
N PRO A 36 12.51 -5.88 -10.53
CA PRO A 36 12.01 -4.51 -10.46
C PRO A 36 11.73 -4.03 -9.02
N ALA A 37 11.19 -4.88 -8.14
CA ALA A 37 10.90 -4.55 -6.76
C ALA A 37 12.17 -4.37 -5.91
N GLU A 38 13.22 -5.18 -6.14
CA GLU A 38 14.52 -4.98 -5.47
C GLU A 38 15.18 -3.65 -5.82
N ARG A 39 15.01 -3.19 -7.07
CA ARG A 39 15.57 -1.90 -7.51
C ARG A 39 14.88 -0.74 -6.78
N LEU A 40 13.57 -0.84 -6.55
CA LEU A 40 12.80 0.15 -5.80
C LEU A 40 13.25 0.23 -4.34
N VAL A 41 13.49 -0.91 -3.69
CA VAL A 41 14.06 -0.99 -2.34
C VAL A 41 15.45 -0.33 -2.28
N LYS A 42 16.32 -0.58 -3.29
CA LYS A 42 17.68 -0.01 -3.36
C LYS A 42 17.71 1.52 -3.53
N ILE A 43 16.65 2.13 -4.05
CA ILE A 43 16.52 3.59 -4.15
C ILE A 43 15.65 4.19 -3.02
N GLY A 44 15.32 3.38 -2.00
CA GLY A 44 14.65 3.82 -0.77
C GLY A 44 13.11 3.69 -0.77
N ILE A 45 12.53 2.95 -1.72
CA ILE A 45 11.07 2.76 -1.83
C ILE A 45 10.71 1.32 -1.43
N ASN A 46 10.15 1.13 -0.23
CA ASN A 46 9.66 -0.16 0.26
C ASN A 46 8.13 -0.24 0.13
N GLY A 47 7.60 -1.34 -0.40
CA GLY A 47 6.16 -1.60 -0.53
C GLY A 47 5.48 -1.98 0.80
N TYR A 48 4.19 -1.63 0.92
CA TYR A 48 3.42 -1.58 2.18
C TYR A 48 2.61 -2.86 2.53
N PHE A 49 2.60 -3.92 1.71
CA PHE A 49 1.46 -4.87 1.71
C PHE A 49 1.63 -6.25 2.36
N ASP A 50 2.79 -6.61 2.91
CA ASP A 50 2.99 -7.91 3.58
C ASP A 50 3.26 -7.80 5.10
N GLU A 51 3.15 -6.61 5.70
CA GLU A 51 3.48 -6.37 7.12
C GLU A 51 2.23 -6.13 7.99
N PRO A 52 2.23 -6.59 9.26
CA PRO A 52 1.17 -6.24 10.22
C PRO A 52 1.01 -4.71 10.28
N PRO A 53 -0.22 -4.21 10.53
CA PRO A 53 -0.51 -2.78 10.49
C PRO A 53 0.50 -2.04 11.35
N PRO A 54 1.02 -0.90 10.86
CA PRO A 54 2.22 -0.35 11.42
C PRO A 54 1.98 0.12 12.87
N PRO A 55 3.02 0.11 13.72
CA PRO A 55 2.90 0.40 15.15
C PRO A 55 2.22 1.75 15.43
N ALA A 56 1.80 1.98 16.67
CA ALA A 56 1.18 3.25 17.11
C ALA A 56 1.97 4.52 16.69
N GLU A 57 3.29 4.42 16.53
CA GLU A 57 4.16 5.49 16.01
C GLU A 57 3.83 5.89 14.55
N TRP A 58 3.43 4.95 13.68
CA TRP A 58 3.02 5.28 12.31
C TRP A 58 1.64 5.93 12.25
N ALA A 59 0.68 5.46 13.06
CA ALA A 59 -0.62 6.11 13.17
C ALA A 59 -0.50 7.57 13.65
N LYS A 60 0.49 7.82 14.52
CA LYS A 60 0.87 9.17 14.94
C LYS A 60 1.51 9.97 13.79
N PHE A 61 2.39 9.36 13.01
CA PHE A 61 3.04 9.96 11.85
C PHE A 61 2.04 10.34 10.74
N GLU A 62 1.15 9.42 10.34
CA GLU A 62 0.09 9.66 9.34
C GLU A 62 -0.75 10.87 9.78
N ARG A 63 -1.28 10.84 11.01
CA ARG A 63 -2.04 11.97 11.56
C ARG A 63 -1.26 13.28 11.44
N THR A 64 -0.01 13.32 11.89
CA THR A 64 0.81 14.54 11.84
C THR A 64 0.99 15.08 10.42
N ILE A 65 1.20 14.22 9.41
CA ILE A 65 1.34 14.66 8.02
C ILE A 65 0.05 15.32 7.52
N PHE A 66 -1.11 14.77 7.88
CA PHE A 66 -2.37 15.25 7.32
C PHE A 66 -3.03 16.38 8.11
N THR A 67 -2.63 16.58 9.37
CA THR A 67 -3.18 17.62 10.25
C THR A 67 -2.23 18.79 10.50
N THR A 68 -1.15 18.93 9.73
CA THR A 68 -0.20 20.05 9.87
C THR A 68 0.13 20.59 8.49
N ALA A 69 0.05 21.90 8.28
CA ALA A 69 0.39 22.49 6.98
C ALA A 69 1.90 22.45 6.70
N SER A 70 2.29 22.28 5.43
CA SER A 70 3.67 22.40 4.95
C SER A 70 3.71 22.41 3.41
N GLY A 71 4.64 23.17 2.82
CA GLY A 71 4.78 23.26 1.37
C GLY A 71 3.49 23.74 0.69
N LEU A 72 3.02 23.02 -0.33
CA LEU A 72 1.74 23.27 -1.00
C LEU A 72 0.52 22.70 -0.26
N TYR A 73 0.71 21.94 0.82
CA TYR A 73 -0.40 21.46 1.65
C TYR A 73 -0.68 22.46 2.77
N THR A 74 -1.70 23.29 2.58
CA THR A 74 -1.97 24.47 3.40
C THR A 74 -2.90 24.18 4.58
N GLU A 75 -3.03 25.12 5.52
CA GLU A 75 -4.02 25.02 6.60
C GLU A 75 -5.46 25.00 6.06
N ALA A 76 -5.71 25.69 4.95
CA ALA A 76 -7.00 25.66 4.27
C ALA A 76 -7.30 24.25 3.74
N ASP A 77 -6.30 23.57 3.16
CA ASP A 77 -6.44 22.18 2.70
C ASP A 77 -6.68 21.23 3.87
N VAL A 78 -5.93 21.35 4.97
CA VAL A 78 -6.14 20.54 6.19
C VAL A 78 -7.58 20.67 6.67
N LYS A 79 -8.08 21.91 6.76
CA LYS A 79 -9.45 22.18 7.18
C LYS A 79 -10.48 21.66 6.17
N ALA A 80 -10.26 21.87 4.88
CA ALA A 80 -11.16 21.44 3.81
C ALA A 80 -11.26 19.90 3.72
N ASN A 81 -10.18 19.19 4.04
CA ASN A 81 -10.17 17.75 4.17
C ASN A 81 -10.83 17.23 5.45
N GLY A 82 -11.19 18.11 6.39
CA GLY A 82 -11.88 17.78 7.63
C GLY A 82 -10.96 17.50 8.82
N ASN A 83 -9.71 17.97 8.79
CA ASN A 83 -8.71 17.74 9.83
C ASN A 83 -8.57 16.23 10.18
N THR A 84 -8.50 15.41 9.14
CA THR A 84 -8.46 13.95 9.20
C THR A 84 -7.28 13.42 8.41
N TRP A 85 -7.10 12.09 8.39
CA TRP A 85 -6.07 11.38 7.63
C TRP A 85 -6.70 10.23 6.81
N PRO A 86 -6.04 9.72 5.77
CA PRO A 86 -6.61 8.76 4.82
C PRO A 86 -7.18 7.51 5.47
N SER A 87 -6.46 6.86 6.40
CA SER A 87 -6.93 5.63 7.05
C SER A 87 -8.19 5.84 7.91
N ALA A 88 -8.41 7.05 8.44
CA ALA A 88 -9.63 7.40 9.15
C ALA A 88 -10.79 7.77 8.22
N LYS A 89 -10.52 8.48 7.11
CA LYS A 89 -11.56 8.92 6.16
C LYS A 89 -12.03 7.79 5.25
N TYR A 90 -11.13 6.90 4.86
CA TYR A 90 -11.36 5.79 3.94
C TYR A 90 -10.88 4.48 4.59
N PRO A 91 -11.66 3.93 5.54
CA PRO A 91 -11.27 2.73 6.28
C PRO A 91 -11.20 1.48 5.39
N GLU A 92 -11.97 1.48 4.29
CA GLU A 92 -11.88 0.45 3.27
C GLU A 92 -10.71 0.74 2.34
N ASN A 93 -9.68 -0.12 2.39
CA ASN A 93 -8.54 -0.04 1.47
C ASN A 93 -8.73 -1.00 0.29
N SER A 94 -9.85 -0.87 -0.42
CA SER A 94 -10.05 -1.60 -1.66
C SER A 94 -9.19 -0.98 -2.77
N PHE A 95 -8.48 -1.82 -3.50
CA PHE A 95 -7.62 -1.46 -4.64
C PHE A 95 -8.23 -1.98 -5.94
N PRO A 96 -9.32 -1.40 -6.46
CA PRO A 96 -9.78 -1.70 -7.80
C PRO A 96 -8.81 -1.04 -8.80
N ILE A 97 -7.62 -1.63 -8.98
CA ILE A 97 -6.62 -1.14 -9.93
C ILE A 97 -7.16 -1.42 -11.33
N ASP A 98 -7.68 -0.37 -11.96
CA ASP A 98 -8.02 -0.37 -13.37
C ASP A 98 -6.98 0.44 -14.12
N LEU A 99 -6.06 -0.28 -14.77
CA LEU A 99 -4.93 0.28 -15.53
C LEU A 99 -5.36 0.95 -16.84
N LYS A 100 -6.66 0.99 -17.16
CA LYS A 100 -7.18 1.51 -18.42
C LYS A 100 -8.29 2.54 -18.17
N PRO A 101 -7.94 3.73 -17.64
CA PRO A 101 -8.90 4.81 -17.52
C PRO A 101 -9.51 5.12 -18.90
N ARG A 102 -10.80 5.44 -18.90
CA ARG A 102 -11.55 5.81 -20.10
C ARG A 102 -11.64 7.31 -20.17
N LYS A 103 -11.89 7.85 -21.36
CA LYS A 103 -12.17 9.28 -21.55
C LYS A 103 -13.20 9.80 -20.53
N GLY A 104 -12.84 10.86 -19.82
CA GLY A 104 -13.62 11.49 -18.76
C GLY A 104 -13.44 10.88 -17.37
N ASP A 105 -12.72 9.77 -17.23
CA ASP A 105 -12.39 9.22 -15.91
C ASP A 105 -11.36 10.10 -15.19
N TYR A 106 -11.48 10.18 -13.87
CA TYR A 106 -10.41 10.69 -13.03
C TYR A 106 -9.24 9.70 -13.00
N VAL A 107 -8.04 10.24 -13.03
CA VAL A 107 -6.78 9.49 -13.02
C VAL A 107 -6.08 9.70 -11.70
N ASP A 108 -5.56 8.63 -11.11
CA ASP A 108 -4.72 8.71 -9.91
C ASP A 108 -3.39 9.41 -10.28
N PRO A 109 -3.02 10.52 -9.63
CA PRO A 109 -1.85 11.32 -10.01
C PRO A 109 -0.51 10.66 -9.64
N VAL A 110 -0.54 9.57 -8.87
CA VAL A 110 0.63 8.78 -8.48
C VAL A 110 0.77 7.55 -9.38
N LEU A 111 -0.31 6.79 -9.56
CA LEU A 111 -0.28 5.50 -10.25
C LEU A 111 -0.64 5.58 -11.74
N LEU A 112 -1.26 6.69 -12.18
CA LEU A 112 -1.77 6.87 -13.55
C LEU A 112 -2.82 5.82 -13.95
N THR A 113 -3.56 5.31 -12.97
CA THR A 113 -4.67 4.36 -13.13
C THR A 113 -6.00 5.08 -12.94
N ARG A 114 -7.12 4.43 -13.27
CA ARG A 114 -8.44 4.99 -12.93
C ARG A 114 -8.54 5.20 -11.41
N ALA A 115 -8.89 6.41 -11.00
CA ALA A 115 -9.14 6.75 -9.60
C ALA A 115 -10.56 6.35 -9.16
N ASP A 116 -10.78 6.26 -7.84
CA ASP A 116 -12.12 6.16 -7.28
C ASP A 116 -12.71 7.58 -7.09
N PRO A 117 -13.82 7.93 -7.76
CA PRO A 117 -14.47 9.24 -7.59
C PRO A 117 -14.91 9.54 -6.15
N LYS A 118 -15.01 8.52 -5.29
CA LYS A 118 -15.35 8.69 -3.86
C LYS A 118 -14.12 8.96 -2.99
N ARG A 119 -12.92 8.66 -3.49
CA ARG A 119 -11.66 8.81 -2.77
C ARG A 119 -10.93 10.05 -3.27
N SER A 120 -11.21 11.18 -2.63
CA SER A 120 -10.60 12.46 -2.97
C SER A 120 -9.81 13.08 -1.83
N TRP A 121 -8.85 13.93 -2.19
CA TRP A 121 -8.09 14.75 -1.25
C TRP A 121 -7.81 16.13 -1.85
N ILE A 122 -7.89 17.16 -1.01
CA ILE A 122 -7.63 18.54 -1.40
C ILE A 122 -6.17 18.87 -1.12
N VAL A 123 -5.46 19.41 -2.12
CA VAL A 123 -4.09 19.90 -2.01
C VAL A 123 -3.98 21.20 -2.81
N ASN A 124 -3.45 22.26 -2.19
CA ASN A 124 -3.34 23.59 -2.80
C ASN A 124 -4.68 24.12 -3.36
N GLY A 125 -5.78 23.86 -2.65
CA GLY A 125 -7.13 24.25 -3.04
C GLY A 125 -7.76 23.41 -4.17
N GLU A 126 -7.03 22.44 -4.73
CA GLU A 126 -7.51 21.59 -5.83
C GLU A 126 -7.92 20.19 -5.33
N THR A 127 -8.99 19.64 -5.92
CA THR A 127 -9.49 18.31 -5.58
C THR A 127 -8.86 17.26 -6.50
N TYR A 128 -8.09 16.35 -5.90
CA TYR A 128 -7.52 15.19 -6.59
C TYR A 128 -8.30 13.93 -6.22
N TYR A 129 -8.29 12.95 -7.12
CA TYR A 129 -8.91 11.64 -6.91
C TYR A 129 -7.86 10.54 -6.95
N PHE A 130 -8.05 9.50 -6.15
CA PHE A 130 -7.03 8.49 -5.92
C PHE A 130 -7.61 7.08 -6.00
N ALA A 131 -6.81 6.12 -6.43
CA ALA A 131 -7.17 4.72 -6.42
C ALA A 131 -7.07 4.10 -5.01
N CYS A 132 -6.25 4.69 -4.12
CA CYS A 132 -5.99 4.15 -2.79
C CYS A 132 -5.50 5.20 -1.78
N ASN A 133 -5.40 4.81 -0.49
CA ASN A 133 -4.88 5.71 0.56
C ASN A 133 -3.38 6.02 0.38
N GLN A 134 -2.61 5.05 -0.09
CA GLN A 134 -1.16 5.21 -0.28
C GLN A 134 -0.84 6.25 -1.35
N SER A 135 -1.65 6.36 -2.40
CA SER A 135 -1.52 7.44 -3.39
C SER A 135 -1.80 8.82 -2.77
N ILE A 136 -2.75 8.92 -1.82
CA ILE A 136 -3.00 10.17 -1.09
C ILE A 136 -1.75 10.53 -0.26
N GLU A 137 -1.21 9.58 0.49
CA GLU A 137 0.01 9.75 1.30
C GLU A 137 1.19 10.24 0.46
N GLU A 138 1.47 9.56 -0.66
CA GLU A 138 2.57 9.95 -1.53
C GLU A 138 2.34 11.34 -2.13
N TRP A 139 1.13 11.64 -2.59
CA TRP A 139 0.82 12.95 -3.20
C TRP A 139 0.94 14.10 -2.19
N VAL A 140 0.41 13.93 -0.98
CA VAL A 140 0.55 14.94 0.09
C VAL A 140 2.01 15.10 0.52
N LEU A 141 2.78 14.01 0.67
CA LEU A 141 4.21 14.09 0.96
C LEU A 141 4.98 14.81 -0.15
N ARG A 142 4.62 14.58 -1.42
CA ARG A 142 5.20 15.27 -2.57
C ARG A 142 4.88 16.76 -2.52
N ALA A 143 3.64 17.14 -2.23
CA ALA A 143 3.22 18.55 -2.13
C ALA A 143 3.93 19.31 -1.01
N ARG A 144 4.18 18.65 0.12
CA ARG A 144 4.90 19.23 1.27
C ARG A 144 6.38 19.46 0.97
N ASN A 145 7.04 18.45 0.39
CA ASN A 145 8.51 18.43 0.31
C ASN A 145 9.06 18.86 -1.06
N PHE A 146 8.28 18.69 -2.13
CA PHE A 146 8.67 18.94 -3.51
C PHE A 146 7.55 19.66 -4.28
N PRO A 147 7.19 20.89 -3.86
CA PRO A 147 6.01 21.58 -4.39
C PRO A 147 6.03 21.77 -5.91
N GLY A 148 7.21 21.93 -6.53
CA GLY A 148 7.36 22.00 -8.00
C GLY A 148 7.10 20.68 -8.74
N ARG A 149 6.69 19.59 -8.06
CA ARG A 149 6.34 18.29 -8.65
C ARG A 149 4.84 17.97 -8.54
N ILE A 150 4.03 18.95 -8.18
CA ILE A 150 2.57 18.84 -8.17
C ILE A 150 2.04 19.51 -9.43
N SER A 151 1.48 18.71 -10.32
CA SER A 151 0.70 19.20 -11.46
C SER A 151 -0.71 19.58 -11.03
N PRO A 152 -1.39 20.50 -11.74
CA PRO A 152 -2.80 20.81 -11.52
C PRO A 152 -3.71 19.58 -11.63
N ALA A 153 -4.81 19.56 -10.87
CA ALA A 153 -5.80 18.49 -10.87
C ALA A 153 -6.42 18.26 -12.25
N SER A 154 -6.51 19.29 -13.09
CA SER A 154 -7.03 19.18 -14.46
C SER A 154 -6.18 18.27 -15.36
N GLU A 155 -4.90 18.06 -15.07
CA GLU A 155 -4.04 17.12 -15.83
C GLU A 155 -4.36 15.65 -15.54
N PHE A 156 -5.17 15.38 -14.51
CA PHE A 156 -5.52 14.04 -14.06
C PHE A 156 -6.96 13.66 -14.44
N ILE A 157 -7.38 14.10 -15.61
CA ILE A 157 -8.61 13.67 -16.29
C ILE A 157 -8.19 13.02 -17.60
N GLN A 158 -8.68 11.81 -17.84
CA GLN A 158 -8.37 11.09 -19.07
C GLN A 158 -9.06 11.76 -20.27
N ASP A 159 -8.27 12.18 -21.25
CA ASP A 159 -8.77 12.72 -22.53
C ASP A 159 -9.40 11.68 -23.46
#